data_AF-A0A7S0D7Y4-F1
#
_entry.id   AF-A0A7S0D7Y4-F1
#
_cell.length_a   1.000
_cell.length_b   1.000
_cell.length_c   1.000
_cell.angle_alpha   90.00
_cell.angle_beta   90.00
_cell.angle_gamma   90.00
#
_symmetry.space_group_name_H-M   'P 1'
#
loop_
_entity.id
_entity.type
_entity.pdbx_description
1 polymer ?
#
loop_
_entity_poly.entity_id
_entity_poly.type
_entity_poly.pdbx_seq_one_letter_code
_entity_poly.pdbx_strand_id
1 'polypeptide(L)'
;MENTDPTENAAMAEDFGKTIKNALNGGKGPLLKLMKGISETLSKVGQGEDGGELKTLPKQLILKGLLGHKDKDVRLYTALCLSDVLRIFAPEEPFQDDDTLKSVYDAFLGALSRLDDPSAAAFQPAHALLQNVAAIGLCVPMLDLECAGAESLVPQLFEVLFAGVNPANSSLVEEDATKVLGTMLEEAEEVSPDVLGTILERLVQPCKGENSAAHNLACSLVRKSENNLQLAVQHFLVDGLSSKGNAEHPLSKRSADVLEALAVVDSTALVTVWPTVMEELQNDDAEPRAKAVRLFGRVLAAPGSTVAKDYAHYLTQFLRRFGDKLPEIRIEM
;
A
#
# COMPACT_ATOMS: atom_id res chain seq x y z
N MET A 1 -21.43 29.26 12.14
CA MET A 1 -20.43 28.38 12.80
C MET A 1 -19.23 29.27 13.01
N GLU A 2 -18.94 29.60 14.26
CA GLU A 2 -17.80 30.44 14.62
C GLU A 2 -16.52 29.72 14.18
N ASN A 3 -15.78 30.31 13.24
CA ASN A 3 -14.40 29.94 12.97
C ASN A 3 -13.60 30.37 14.21
N THR A 4 -13.47 29.48 15.19
CA THR A 4 -12.52 29.65 16.29
C THR A 4 -11.11 29.67 15.74
N ASP A 5 -10.28 30.57 16.27
CA ASP A 5 -8.87 30.77 15.89
C ASP A 5 -8.09 29.43 16.03
N PRO A 6 -7.24 29.03 15.07
CA PRO A 6 -6.36 27.87 15.22
C PRO A 6 -5.61 27.82 16.55
N THR A 7 -5.16 28.96 17.06
CA THR A 7 -4.49 29.09 18.36
C THR A 7 -5.40 28.63 19.50
N GLU A 8 -6.67 29.06 19.48
CA GLU A 8 -7.66 28.71 20.49
C GLU A 8 -8.02 27.22 20.44
N ASN A 9 -8.12 26.66 19.22
CA ASN A 9 -8.34 25.23 19.05
C ASN A 9 -7.14 24.43 19.60
N ALA A 10 -5.90 24.82 19.29
CA ALA A 10 -4.71 24.15 19.83
C ALA A 10 -4.66 24.20 21.36
N ALA A 11 -4.90 25.38 21.97
CA ALA A 11 -4.95 25.54 23.42
C ALA A 11 -6.07 24.68 24.07
N MET A 12 -7.25 24.60 23.43
CA MET A 12 -8.35 23.77 23.91
C MET A 12 -8.03 22.28 23.85
N ALA A 13 -7.34 21.82 22.79
CA ALA A 13 -6.88 20.42 22.70
C ALA A 13 -5.85 20.10 23.79
N GLU A 14 -4.92 21.01 24.06
CA GLU A 14 -3.95 20.89 25.16
C GLU A 14 -4.65 20.78 26.52
N ASP A 15 -5.68 21.59 26.78
CA ASP A 15 -6.47 21.55 28.00
C ASP A 15 -7.22 20.22 28.17
N PHE A 16 -7.79 19.68 27.10
CA PHE A 16 -8.35 18.32 27.11
C PHE A 16 -7.28 17.28 27.44
N GLY A 17 -6.09 17.41 26.86
CA GLY A 17 -4.93 16.54 27.08
C GLY A 17 -4.59 16.35 28.56
N LYS A 18 -4.67 17.42 29.36
CA LYS A 18 -4.40 17.39 30.81
C LYS A 18 -5.32 16.43 31.59
N THR A 19 -6.49 16.10 31.05
CA THR A 19 -7.47 15.24 31.71
C THR A 19 -7.38 13.76 31.31
N ILE A 20 -6.56 13.41 30.32
CA ILE A 20 -6.43 12.04 29.76
C ILE A 20 -6.11 11.00 30.85
N LYS A 21 -5.13 11.28 31.70
CA LYS A 21 -4.73 10.36 32.79
C LYS A 21 -5.87 10.07 33.76
N ASN A 22 -6.71 11.07 34.03
CA ASN A 22 -7.88 10.90 34.89
C ASN A 22 -8.97 10.10 34.17
N ALA A 23 -9.20 10.38 32.88
CA ALA A 23 -10.20 9.68 32.07
C ALA A 23 -9.87 8.19 31.89
N LEU A 24 -8.58 7.82 31.81
CA LEU A 24 -8.13 6.43 31.79
C LEU A 24 -8.63 5.63 33.01
N ASN A 25 -8.71 6.27 34.18
CA ASN A 25 -9.23 5.65 35.40
C ASN A 25 -10.77 5.63 35.45
N GLY A 26 -11.45 6.46 34.64
CA GLY A 26 -12.91 6.64 34.62
C GLY A 26 -13.67 5.66 33.72
N GLY A 27 -12.98 4.75 33.02
CA GLY A 27 -13.58 3.76 32.12
C GLY A 27 -13.82 4.24 30.69
N LYS A 28 -14.36 3.36 29.83
CA LYS A 28 -14.47 3.57 28.36
C LYS A 28 -15.22 4.85 27.98
N GLY A 29 -16.41 5.07 28.55
CA GLY A 29 -17.33 6.12 28.09
C GLY A 29 -16.75 7.54 28.18
N PRO A 30 -16.27 7.97 29.36
CA PRO A 30 -15.64 9.27 29.53
C PRO A 30 -14.40 9.44 28.64
N LEU A 31 -13.57 8.40 28.55
CA LEU A 31 -12.34 8.43 27.76
C LEU A 31 -12.64 8.59 26.26
N LEU A 32 -13.58 7.81 25.72
CA LEU A 32 -13.95 7.91 24.31
C LEU A 32 -14.55 9.28 23.98
N LYS A 33 -15.37 9.84 24.88
CA LYS A 33 -15.91 11.20 24.71
C LYS A 33 -14.79 12.25 24.67
N LEU A 34 -13.78 12.10 25.54
CA LEU A 34 -12.61 12.97 25.56
C LEU A 34 -11.81 12.86 24.24
N MET A 35 -11.53 11.65 23.78
CA MET A 35 -10.75 11.44 22.54
C MET A 35 -11.47 12.03 21.32
N LYS A 36 -12.79 11.88 21.23
CA LYS A 36 -13.60 12.53 20.19
C LYS A 36 -13.48 14.05 20.23
N GLY A 37 -13.62 14.64 21.43
CA GLY A 37 -13.47 16.09 21.61
C GLY A 37 -12.08 16.58 21.21
N ILE A 38 -11.02 15.85 21.54
CA ILE A 38 -9.65 16.20 21.10
C ILE A 38 -9.54 16.13 19.57
N SER A 39 -10.02 15.06 18.93
CA SER A 39 -9.94 14.94 17.46
C SER A 39 -10.71 16.05 16.74
N GLU A 40 -11.92 16.41 17.21
CA GLU A 40 -12.73 17.48 16.62
C GLU A 40 -12.07 18.86 16.73
N THR A 41 -11.27 19.07 17.77
CA THR A 41 -10.53 20.31 17.97
C THR A 41 -9.24 20.33 17.14
N LEU A 42 -8.46 19.25 17.17
CA LEU A 42 -7.20 19.15 16.41
C LEU A 42 -7.41 19.19 14.89
N SER A 43 -8.52 18.64 14.39
CA SER A 43 -8.83 18.66 12.96
C SER A 43 -9.03 20.08 12.39
N LYS A 44 -9.20 21.09 13.26
CA LYS A 44 -9.35 22.50 12.89
C LYS A 44 -8.05 23.30 12.97
N VAL A 45 -6.96 22.67 13.42
CA VAL A 45 -5.62 23.27 13.46
C VAL A 45 -4.88 22.81 12.20
N GLY A 46 -4.45 23.76 11.37
CA GLY A 46 -3.71 23.52 10.14
C GLY A 46 -2.29 23.04 10.38
N GLN A 47 -1.64 22.60 9.30
CA GLN A 47 -0.23 22.21 9.30
C GLN A 47 0.67 23.44 9.50
N GLY A 48 1.65 23.36 10.39
CA GLY A 48 2.58 24.47 10.67
C GLY A 48 1.93 25.68 11.37
N GLU A 49 0.67 25.55 11.80
CA GLU A 49 0.00 26.50 12.70
C GLU A 49 0.43 26.22 14.15
N ASP A 50 -0.27 26.75 15.17
CA ASP A 50 0.18 26.86 16.58
C ASP A 50 0.39 25.53 17.35
N GLY A 51 1.21 24.61 16.83
CA GLY A 51 1.75 23.45 17.55
C GLY A 51 2.53 23.84 18.81
N GLY A 52 3.02 25.09 18.89
CA GLY A 52 3.63 25.66 20.09
C GLY A 52 2.74 25.66 21.34
N GLU A 53 1.41 25.61 21.17
CA GLU A 53 0.47 25.47 22.29
C GLU A 53 0.30 24.02 22.76
N LEU A 54 0.63 23.02 21.92
CA LEU A 54 0.50 21.59 22.21
C LEU A 54 1.72 21.05 22.97
N LYS A 55 1.93 21.55 24.19
CA LYS A 55 3.15 21.31 24.98
C LYS A 55 3.19 19.90 25.59
N THR A 56 2.06 19.39 26.06
CA THR A 56 2.00 18.12 26.81
C THR A 56 1.12 17.08 26.14
N LEU A 57 0.14 17.50 25.32
CA LEU A 57 -0.79 16.60 24.64
C LEU A 57 -0.09 15.49 23.84
N PRO A 58 0.94 15.74 23.02
CA PRO A 58 1.63 14.66 22.29
C PRO A 58 2.10 13.53 23.21
N LYS A 59 2.71 13.89 24.35
CA LYS A 59 3.19 12.94 25.36
C LYS A 59 2.07 12.21 26.09
N GLN A 60 0.88 12.80 26.19
CA GLN A 60 -0.29 12.13 26.78
C GLN A 60 -0.92 11.12 25.80
N LEU A 61 -0.90 11.39 24.50
CA LEU A 61 -1.53 10.51 23.50
C LEU A 61 -0.77 9.20 23.29
N ILE A 62 0.54 9.19 23.54
CA ILE A 62 1.40 7.99 23.43
C ILE A 62 1.40 7.11 24.70
N LEU A 63 0.56 7.41 25.70
CA LEU A 63 0.47 6.58 26.89
C LEU A 63 0.05 5.15 26.50
N LYS A 64 0.77 4.14 27.02
CA LYS A 64 0.49 2.71 26.75
C LYS A 64 -0.96 2.32 27.01
N GLY A 65 -1.61 2.96 27.99
CA GLY A 65 -3.03 2.75 28.31
C GLY A 65 -4.01 3.21 27.22
N LEU A 66 -3.61 4.12 26.32
CA LEU A 66 -4.39 4.56 25.16
C LEU A 66 -4.07 3.71 23.92
N LEU A 67 -2.79 3.64 23.55
CA LEU A 67 -2.34 2.88 22.38
C LEU A 67 -2.75 1.40 22.46
N GLY A 68 -2.59 0.81 23.65
CA GLY A 68 -3.00 -0.56 23.95
C GLY A 68 -4.38 -0.70 24.59
N HIS A 69 -5.23 0.33 24.52
CA HIS A 69 -6.55 0.28 25.18
C HIS A 69 -7.39 -0.87 24.62
N LYS A 70 -8.10 -1.64 25.46
CA LYS A 70 -8.89 -2.82 25.03
C LYS A 70 -9.98 -2.49 23.99
N ASP A 71 -10.54 -1.28 24.07
CA ASP A 71 -11.64 -0.85 23.22
C ASP A 71 -11.13 -0.31 21.86
N LYS A 72 -11.67 -0.84 20.76
CA LYS A 72 -11.22 -0.49 19.40
C LYS A 72 -11.50 0.97 19.04
N ASP A 73 -12.62 1.53 19.50
CA ASP A 73 -12.98 2.92 19.18
C ASP A 73 -12.07 3.90 19.91
N VAL A 74 -11.68 3.61 21.16
CA VAL A 74 -10.68 4.42 21.87
C VAL A 74 -9.37 4.42 21.08
N ARG A 75 -8.87 3.25 20.65
CA ARG A 75 -7.62 3.18 19.86
C ARG A 75 -7.73 3.94 18.54
N LEU A 76 -8.86 3.83 17.84
CA LEU A 76 -9.13 4.55 16.60
C LEU A 76 -9.06 6.07 16.78
N TYR A 77 -9.74 6.63 17.78
CA TYR A 77 -9.66 8.07 18.02
C TYR A 77 -8.29 8.50 18.57
N THR A 78 -7.60 7.66 19.33
CA THR A 78 -6.20 7.92 19.71
C THR A 78 -5.30 8.02 18.48
N ALA A 79 -5.41 7.08 17.53
CA ALA A 79 -4.67 7.12 16.26
C ALA A 79 -5.02 8.37 15.44
N LEU A 80 -6.30 8.74 15.33
CA LEU A 80 -6.72 9.96 14.64
C LEU A 80 -6.08 11.21 15.28
N CYS A 81 -6.20 11.39 16.60
CA CYS A 81 -5.57 12.50 17.31
C CYS A 81 -4.04 12.54 17.11
N LEU A 82 -3.37 11.39 17.11
CA LEU A 82 -1.93 11.30 16.84
C LEU A 82 -1.60 11.73 15.42
N SER A 83 -2.40 11.34 14.43
CA SER A 83 -2.20 11.79 13.04
C SER A 83 -2.38 13.30 12.87
N ASP A 84 -3.34 13.91 13.57
CA ASP A 84 -3.49 15.37 13.57
C ASP A 84 -2.31 16.04 14.25
N VAL A 85 -1.83 15.51 15.38
CA VAL A 85 -0.63 16.03 16.06
C VAL A 85 0.58 15.96 15.13
N LEU A 86 0.85 14.81 14.50
CA LEU A 86 1.97 14.71 13.56
C LEU A 86 1.80 15.68 12.39
N ARG A 87 0.57 15.86 11.88
CA ARG A 87 0.28 16.83 10.81
C ARG A 87 0.51 18.27 11.22
N ILE A 88 0.15 18.67 12.42
CA ILE A 88 0.34 20.03 12.93
C ILE A 88 1.84 20.33 13.10
N PHE A 89 2.60 19.37 13.62
CA PHE A 89 4.02 19.51 13.92
C PHE A 89 4.94 19.34 12.70
N ALA A 90 4.47 18.68 11.62
CA ALA A 90 5.26 18.49 10.41
C ALA A 90 5.84 19.83 9.87
N PRO A 91 7.13 19.87 9.48
CA PRO A 91 8.04 18.72 9.28
C PRO A 91 8.78 18.24 10.54
N GLU A 92 8.69 18.94 11.68
CA GLU A 92 9.42 18.57 12.90
C GLU A 92 8.59 17.67 13.79
N GLU A 93 8.90 16.38 13.84
CA GLU A 93 8.12 15.43 14.63
C GLU A 93 8.25 15.66 16.16
N PRO A 94 7.14 15.54 16.92
CA PRO A 94 7.16 15.72 18.37
C PRO A 94 7.71 14.49 19.12
N PHE A 95 7.97 13.39 18.41
CA PHE A 95 8.48 12.12 18.94
C PHE A 95 9.85 11.85 18.32
N GLN A 96 10.81 11.41 19.13
CA GLN A 96 12.21 11.18 18.69
C GLN A 96 12.65 9.72 18.86
N ASP A 97 11.76 8.86 19.35
CA ASP A 97 12.08 7.49 19.78
C ASP A 97 11.38 6.48 18.85
N ASP A 98 12.18 5.62 18.21
CA ASP A 98 11.70 4.66 17.22
C ASP A 98 10.66 3.68 17.79
N ASP A 99 10.86 3.19 19.02
CA ASP A 99 9.89 2.30 19.69
C ASP A 99 8.53 2.99 19.89
N THR A 100 8.56 4.29 20.20
CA THR A 100 7.37 5.13 20.32
C THR A 100 6.71 5.33 18.96
N LEU A 101 7.47 5.70 17.92
CA LEU A 101 6.94 5.89 16.56
C LEU A 101 6.34 4.59 16.00
N LYS A 102 7.04 3.47 16.15
CA LYS A 102 6.51 2.15 15.82
C LYS A 102 5.17 1.88 16.52
N SER A 103 5.05 2.19 17.81
CA SER A 103 3.79 2.01 18.55
C SER A 103 2.65 2.92 18.03
N VAL A 104 2.98 4.12 17.53
CA VAL A 104 2.03 5.02 16.87
C VAL A 104 1.59 4.43 15.52
N TYR A 105 2.53 3.92 14.73
CA TYR A 105 2.25 3.27 13.45
C TYR A 105 1.43 1.98 13.59
N ASP A 106 1.72 1.15 14.60
CA ASP A 106 0.89 0.00 14.96
C ASP A 106 -0.57 0.44 15.27
N ALA A 107 -0.75 1.59 15.93
CA ALA A 107 -2.08 2.16 16.17
C ALA A 107 -2.75 2.68 14.89
N PHE A 108 -1.98 3.27 13.96
CA PHE A 108 -2.49 3.70 12.65
C PHE A 108 -2.97 2.51 11.84
N LEU A 109 -2.18 1.45 11.73
CA LEU A 109 -2.56 0.21 11.04
C LEU A 109 -3.83 -0.39 11.64
N GLY A 110 -3.91 -0.45 12.97
CA GLY A 110 -5.11 -0.90 13.67
C GLY A 110 -6.35 -0.05 13.39
N ALA A 111 -6.20 1.26 13.23
CA ALA A 111 -7.28 2.18 12.90
C ALA A 111 -7.68 2.12 11.41
N LEU A 112 -6.71 2.06 10.49
CA LEU A 112 -6.93 1.94 9.05
C LEU A 112 -7.60 0.61 8.67
N SER A 113 -7.41 -0.45 9.48
CA SER A 113 -8.15 -1.72 9.30
C SER A 113 -9.68 -1.59 9.45
N ARG A 114 -10.18 -0.42 9.87
CA ARG A 114 -11.61 -0.11 10.06
C ARG A 114 -12.26 0.55 8.84
N LEU A 115 -11.54 0.62 7.71
CA LEU A 115 -12.04 1.18 6.45
C LEU A 115 -12.97 0.22 5.68
N ASP A 116 -13.03 -1.05 6.06
CA ASP A 116 -13.72 -2.13 5.35
C ASP A 116 -15.24 -1.91 5.19
N ASP A 117 -15.91 -1.32 6.17
CA ASP A 117 -17.35 -1.10 6.14
C ASP A 117 -17.72 0.40 6.17
N PRO A 118 -18.10 1.01 5.02
CA PRO A 118 -18.49 2.42 4.97
C PRO A 118 -19.75 2.76 5.76
N SER A 119 -20.55 1.78 6.17
CA SER A 119 -21.74 1.97 7.02
C SER A 119 -21.41 2.00 8.51
N ALA A 120 -20.23 1.52 8.90
CA ALA A 120 -19.81 1.48 10.29
C ALA A 120 -19.47 2.88 10.81
N ALA A 121 -19.84 3.17 12.06
CA ALA A 121 -19.52 4.43 12.72
C ALA A 121 -17.99 4.70 12.83
N ALA A 122 -17.17 3.65 12.67
CA ALA A 122 -15.72 3.74 12.69
C ALA A 122 -15.11 4.18 11.34
N PHE A 123 -15.87 4.12 10.24
CA PHE A 123 -15.34 4.42 8.91
C PHE A 123 -14.88 5.87 8.78
N GLN A 124 -15.74 6.83 9.16
CA GLN A 124 -15.44 8.26 9.03
C GLN A 124 -14.13 8.68 9.74
N PRO A 125 -13.91 8.34 11.03
CA PRO A 125 -12.63 8.66 11.67
C PRO A 125 -11.43 7.88 11.10
N ALA A 126 -11.61 6.64 10.62
CA ALA A 126 -10.54 5.90 9.95
C ALA A 126 -10.16 6.51 8.59
N HIS A 127 -11.16 7.01 7.86
CA HIS A 127 -10.97 7.72 6.59
C HIS A 127 -10.28 9.07 6.81
N ALA A 128 -10.67 9.83 7.84
CA ALA A 128 -9.97 11.07 8.21
C ALA A 128 -8.49 10.82 8.56
N LEU A 129 -8.20 9.71 9.26
CA LEU A 129 -6.82 9.27 9.49
C LEU A 129 -6.09 8.99 8.17
N LEU A 130 -6.69 8.24 7.24
CA LEU A 130 -6.10 7.96 5.93
C LEU A 130 -5.79 9.27 5.16
N GLN A 131 -6.70 10.24 5.20
CA GLN A 131 -6.52 11.56 4.57
C GLN A 131 -5.33 12.31 5.17
N ASN A 132 -5.19 12.31 6.50
CA ASN A 132 -4.03 12.91 7.17
C ASN A 132 -2.72 12.22 6.73
N VAL A 133 -2.71 10.89 6.65
CA VAL A 133 -1.54 10.12 6.20
C VAL A 133 -1.19 10.46 4.76
N ALA A 134 -2.18 10.50 3.87
CA ALA A 134 -2.02 10.80 2.46
C ALA A 134 -1.57 12.25 2.21
N ALA A 135 -2.02 13.21 3.03
CA ALA A 135 -1.76 14.63 2.82
C ALA A 135 -0.26 14.98 2.89
N ILE A 136 0.46 14.39 3.85
CA ILE A 136 1.84 14.79 4.19
C ILE A 136 2.83 13.62 4.26
N GLY A 137 2.44 12.42 3.80
CA GLY A 137 3.32 11.25 3.80
C GLY A 137 3.68 10.75 5.20
N LEU A 138 2.73 10.76 6.15
CA LEU A 138 3.01 10.43 7.57
C LEU A 138 3.63 9.05 7.80
N CYS A 139 3.48 8.13 6.85
CA CYS A 139 4.02 6.77 6.96
C CYS A 139 5.42 6.61 6.36
N VAL A 140 5.96 7.60 5.64
CA VAL A 140 7.31 7.52 5.05
C VAL A 140 8.39 7.19 6.09
N PRO A 141 8.39 7.78 7.31
CA PRO A 141 9.40 7.45 8.32
C PRO A 141 9.40 5.97 8.76
N MET A 142 8.35 5.18 8.45
CA MET A 142 8.38 3.73 8.68
C MET A 142 9.55 3.04 7.95
N LEU A 143 10.05 3.61 6.86
CA LEU A 143 11.16 3.07 6.06
C LEU A 143 12.51 3.12 6.81
N ASP A 144 12.65 4.08 7.74
CA ASP A 144 13.93 4.39 8.41
C ASP A 144 13.99 3.94 9.88
N LEU A 145 12.94 3.31 10.41
CA LEU A 145 12.91 2.87 11.81
C LEU A 145 13.85 1.69 12.07
N GLU A 146 14.75 1.83 13.04
CA GLU A 146 15.77 0.83 13.40
C GLU A 146 15.42 0.03 14.67
N CYS A 147 14.13 -0.04 15.03
CA CYS A 147 13.65 -0.79 16.20
C CYS A 147 13.10 -2.18 15.86
N ALA A 148 13.04 -3.07 16.86
CA ALA A 148 12.64 -4.46 16.66
C ALA A 148 11.18 -4.59 16.15
N GLY A 149 11.00 -5.27 15.02
CA GLY A 149 9.70 -5.51 14.41
C GLY A 149 9.22 -4.38 13.48
N ALA A 150 10.00 -3.32 13.30
CA ALA A 150 9.68 -2.23 12.38
C ALA A 150 9.62 -2.69 10.92
N GLU A 151 10.40 -3.71 10.56
CA GLU A 151 10.45 -4.30 9.22
C GLU A 151 9.09 -4.82 8.73
N SER A 152 8.16 -5.09 9.67
CA SER A 152 6.82 -5.56 9.37
C SER A 152 5.80 -4.45 9.11
N LEU A 153 6.12 -3.18 9.39
CA LEU A 153 5.16 -2.07 9.30
C LEU A 153 4.75 -1.78 7.86
N VAL A 154 5.71 -1.68 6.95
CA VAL A 154 5.44 -1.37 5.53
C VAL A 154 4.64 -2.50 4.88
N PRO A 155 5.02 -3.79 4.96
CA PRO A 155 4.17 -4.87 4.47
C PRO A 155 2.75 -4.84 5.05
N GLN A 156 2.60 -4.59 6.35
CA GLN A 156 1.28 -4.50 6.98
C GLN A 156 0.46 -3.30 6.49
N LEU A 157 1.09 -2.15 6.19
CA LEU A 157 0.39 -1.00 5.62
C LEU A 157 -0.23 -1.35 4.26
N PHE A 158 0.52 -2.04 3.41
CA PHE A 158 0.02 -2.53 2.11
C PHE A 158 -1.16 -3.47 2.31
N GLU A 159 -1.02 -4.49 3.16
CA GLU A 159 -2.11 -5.44 3.44
C GLU A 159 -3.37 -4.77 3.99
N VAL A 160 -3.21 -3.88 4.97
CA VAL A 160 -4.33 -3.17 5.59
C VAL A 160 -5.08 -2.31 4.58
N LEU A 161 -4.37 -1.56 3.73
CA LEU A 161 -5.02 -0.69 2.75
C LEU A 161 -5.65 -1.50 1.61
N PHE A 162 -5.01 -2.56 1.10
CA PHE A 162 -5.64 -3.44 0.11
C PHE A 162 -6.86 -4.18 0.65
N ALA A 163 -6.87 -4.55 1.94
CA ALA A 163 -8.03 -5.14 2.58
C ALA A 163 -9.13 -4.11 2.87
N GLY A 164 -8.75 -2.87 3.20
CA GLY A 164 -9.68 -1.78 3.49
C GLY A 164 -10.42 -1.27 2.25
N VAL A 165 -9.79 -1.28 1.07
CA VAL A 165 -10.39 -0.80 -0.18
C VAL A 165 -11.26 -1.88 -0.83
N ASN A 166 -12.54 -1.58 -1.07
CA ASN A 166 -13.51 -2.51 -1.67
C ASN A 166 -14.56 -1.77 -2.52
N PRO A 167 -15.37 -2.49 -3.33
CA PRO A 167 -16.34 -1.84 -4.22
C PRO A 167 -17.38 -0.94 -3.54
N ALA A 168 -17.64 -1.13 -2.24
CA ALA A 168 -18.60 -0.31 -1.50
C ALA A 168 -18.02 1.05 -1.06
N ASN A 169 -16.70 1.18 -0.94
CA ASN A 169 -16.04 2.39 -0.44
C ASN A 169 -15.02 3.01 -1.42
N SER A 170 -14.72 2.37 -2.56
CA SER A 170 -13.60 2.75 -3.42
C SER A 170 -13.66 4.20 -3.90
N SER A 171 -14.85 4.74 -4.20
CA SER A 171 -15.04 6.14 -4.59
C SER A 171 -14.67 7.15 -3.49
N LEU A 172 -14.48 6.70 -2.25
CA LEU A 172 -14.11 7.53 -1.12
C LEU A 172 -12.63 7.38 -0.78
N VAL A 173 -12.09 6.15 -0.81
CA VAL A 173 -10.77 5.85 -0.21
C VAL A 173 -9.67 5.47 -1.22
N GLU A 174 -10.02 5.12 -2.46
CA GLU A 174 -9.06 4.55 -3.43
C GLU A 174 -7.97 5.56 -3.80
N GLU A 175 -8.31 6.85 -3.95
CA GLU A 175 -7.35 7.90 -4.27
C GLU A 175 -6.32 8.08 -3.16
N ASP A 176 -6.77 8.24 -1.91
CA ASP A 176 -5.89 8.41 -0.75
C ASP A 176 -5.04 7.15 -0.51
N ALA A 177 -5.64 5.96 -0.62
CA ALA A 177 -4.90 4.69 -0.51
C ALA A 177 -3.83 4.55 -1.60
N THR A 178 -4.16 4.92 -2.85
CA THR A 178 -3.19 4.94 -3.96
C THR A 178 -2.05 5.90 -3.67
N LYS A 179 -2.36 7.09 -3.14
CA LYS A 179 -1.37 8.11 -2.81
C LYS A 179 -0.42 7.61 -1.72
N VAL A 180 -0.94 7.06 -0.62
CA VAL A 180 -0.13 6.52 0.48
C VAL A 180 0.79 5.41 -0.03
N LEU A 181 0.24 4.37 -0.66
CA LEU A 181 1.06 3.24 -1.12
C LEU A 181 2.04 3.65 -2.23
N GLY A 182 1.65 4.57 -3.11
CA GLY A 182 2.53 5.13 -4.14
C GLY A 182 3.72 5.87 -3.55
N THR A 183 3.48 6.78 -2.59
CA THR A 183 4.56 7.50 -1.89
C THR A 183 5.49 6.53 -1.17
N MET A 184 4.99 5.47 -0.53
CA MET A 184 5.86 4.47 0.09
C MET A 184 6.77 3.76 -0.94
N LEU A 185 6.29 3.49 -2.16
CA LEU A 185 7.10 2.88 -3.22
C LEU A 185 8.13 3.85 -3.82
N GLU A 186 7.79 5.14 -3.89
CA GLU A 186 8.66 6.19 -4.42
C GLU A 186 9.82 6.50 -3.47
N GLU A 187 9.55 6.53 -2.15
CA GLU A 187 10.53 6.87 -1.12
C GLU A 187 11.38 5.67 -0.68
N ALA A 188 10.90 4.43 -0.89
CA ALA A 188 11.67 3.24 -0.53
C ALA A 188 12.90 3.06 -1.44
N GLU A 189 14.07 2.76 -0.86
CA GLU A 189 15.28 2.42 -1.63
C GLU A 189 15.08 1.12 -2.44
N GLU A 190 14.38 0.14 -1.87
CA GLU A 190 14.04 -1.13 -2.49
C GLU A 190 12.64 -1.61 -2.08
N VAL A 191 11.99 -2.36 -2.96
CA VAL A 191 10.68 -2.97 -2.67
C VAL A 191 10.89 -4.36 -2.09
N SER A 192 10.43 -4.58 -0.86
CA SER A 192 10.56 -5.88 -0.21
C SER A 192 9.73 -6.97 -0.92
N PRO A 193 10.15 -8.25 -0.83
CA PRO A 193 9.40 -9.36 -1.43
C PRO A 193 7.96 -9.46 -0.95
N ASP A 194 7.69 -9.13 0.32
CA ASP A 194 6.34 -9.15 0.89
C ASP A 194 5.46 -8.08 0.26
N VAL A 195 5.95 -6.83 0.16
CA VAL A 195 5.22 -5.72 -0.48
C VAL A 195 4.95 -6.04 -1.96
N LEU A 196 5.96 -6.54 -2.67
CA LEU A 196 5.81 -6.97 -4.06
C LEU A 196 4.77 -8.08 -4.18
N GLY A 197 4.83 -9.08 -3.31
CA GLY A 197 3.85 -10.17 -3.22
C GLY A 197 2.44 -9.63 -3.06
N THR A 198 2.21 -8.78 -2.06
CA THR A 198 0.90 -8.16 -1.80
C THR A 198 0.34 -7.44 -3.03
N ILE A 199 1.15 -6.71 -3.79
CA ILE A 199 0.72 -6.02 -5.01
C ILE A 199 0.38 -7.04 -6.11
N LEU A 200 1.31 -7.95 -6.41
CA LEU A 200 1.19 -8.89 -7.53
C LEU A 200 0.03 -9.88 -7.33
N GLU A 201 -0.27 -10.29 -6.10
CA GLU A 201 -1.40 -11.16 -5.80
C GLU A 201 -2.73 -10.54 -6.25
N ARG A 202 -2.90 -9.22 -6.10
CA ARG A 202 -4.12 -8.50 -6.53
C ARG A 202 -4.28 -8.43 -8.05
N LEU A 203 -3.23 -8.72 -8.82
CA LEU A 203 -3.28 -8.73 -10.28
C LEU A 203 -3.75 -10.08 -10.86
N VAL A 204 -3.74 -11.15 -10.07
CA VAL A 204 -4.04 -12.51 -10.53
C VAL A 204 -5.23 -13.13 -9.79
N GLN A 205 -5.81 -14.19 -10.34
CA GLN A 205 -6.87 -14.94 -9.64
C GLN A 205 -6.34 -15.66 -8.40
N PRO A 206 -7.12 -15.86 -7.33
CA PRO A 206 -8.52 -15.44 -7.19
C PRO A 206 -8.70 -13.97 -6.80
N CYS A 207 -7.68 -13.32 -6.23
CA CYS A 207 -7.78 -11.97 -5.67
C CYS A 207 -8.29 -10.92 -6.67
N LYS A 208 -7.86 -10.99 -7.94
CA LYS A 208 -8.39 -10.16 -9.04
C LYS A 208 -9.91 -10.24 -9.19
N GLY A 209 -10.49 -11.43 -9.01
CA GLY A 209 -11.92 -11.67 -9.13
C GLY A 209 -12.71 -11.39 -7.85
N GLU A 210 -12.07 -11.49 -6.68
CA GLU A 210 -12.72 -11.33 -5.38
C GLU A 210 -12.96 -9.86 -5.00
N ASN A 211 -12.03 -8.96 -5.36
CA ASN A 211 -12.14 -7.54 -5.04
C ASN A 211 -11.61 -6.67 -6.19
N SER A 212 -12.53 -6.16 -7.01
CA SER A 212 -12.20 -5.30 -8.16
C SER A 212 -11.58 -3.96 -7.75
N ALA A 213 -11.91 -3.42 -6.58
CA ALA A 213 -11.34 -2.14 -6.13
C ALA A 213 -9.87 -2.32 -5.71
N ALA A 214 -9.55 -3.38 -4.98
CA ALA A 214 -8.16 -3.72 -4.66
C ALA A 214 -7.35 -4.06 -5.92
N HIS A 215 -7.96 -4.71 -6.91
CA HIS A 215 -7.34 -4.92 -8.22
C HIS A 215 -7.02 -3.60 -8.93
N ASN A 216 -7.97 -2.66 -8.97
CA ASN A 216 -7.79 -1.35 -9.59
C ASN A 216 -6.71 -0.52 -8.88
N LEU A 217 -6.66 -0.56 -7.55
CA LEU A 217 -5.61 0.04 -6.75
C LEU A 217 -4.24 -0.53 -7.15
N ALA A 218 -4.08 -1.86 -7.21
CA ALA A 218 -2.83 -2.49 -7.63
C ALA A 218 -2.44 -2.12 -9.07
N CYS A 219 -3.41 -2.07 -9.98
CA CYS A 219 -3.17 -1.61 -11.36
C CYS A 219 -2.72 -0.15 -11.41
N SER A 220 -3.27 0.70 -10.54
CA SER A 220 -2.90 2.11 -10.44
C SER A 220 -1.48 2.27 -9.90
N LEU A 221 -1.07 1.46 -8.92
CA LEU A 221 0.30 1.42 -8.44
C LEU A 221 1.25 1.00 -9.57
N VAL A 222 1.01 -0.13 -10.25
CA VAL A 222 1.87 -0.60 -11.35
C VAL A 222 2.05 0.45 -12.45
N ARG A 223 1.00 1.17 -12.82
CA ARG A 223 1.06 2.22 -13.87
C ARG A 223 1.77 3.50 -13.43
N LYS A 224 1.75 3.81 -12.14
CA LYS A 224 2.31 5.05 -11.59
C LYS A 224 3.74 4.85 -11.08
N SER A 225 4.09 3.64 -10.67
CA SER A 225 5.40 3.36 -10.11
C SER A 225 6.46 3.37 -11.21
N GLU A 226 7.45 4.22 -11.02
CA GLU A 226 8.69 4.22 -11.80
C GLU A 226 9.81 3.52 -11.00
N ASN A 227 10.87 3.08 -11.69
CA ASN A 227 12.12 2.59 -11.10
C ASN A 227 11.98 1.35 -10.18
N ASN A 228 11.77 1.53 -8.88
CA ASN A 228 11.98 0.49 -7.85
C ASN A 228 10.97 -0.65 -7.95
N LEU A 229 9.68 -0.36 -8.17
CA LEU A 229 8.70 -1.42 -8.41
C LEU A 229 8.98 -2.16 -9.72
N GLN A 230 9.36 -1.45 -10.79
CA GLN A 230 9.66 -2.05 -12.08
C GLN A 230 10.87 -3.00 -12.00
N LEU A 231 11.92 -2.59 -11.28
CA LEU A 231 13.10 -3.43 -11.01
C LEU A 231 12.72 -4.66 -10.20
N ALA A 232 11.95 -4.51 -9.12
CA ALA A 232 11.50 -5.63 -8.30
C ALA A 232 10.65 -6.63 -9.10
N VAL A 233 9.73 -6.13 -9.93
CA VAL A 233 8.93 -6.94 -10.87
C VAL A 233 9.81 -7.67 -11.86
N GLN A 234 10.80 -6.99 -12.46
CA GLN A 234 11.74 -7.60 -13.39
C GLN A 234 12.50 -8.75 -12.73
N HIS A 235 13.10 -8.51 -11.57
CA HIS A 235 13.84 -9.52 -10.82
C HIS A 235 12.96 -10.73 -10.52
N PHE A 236 11.76 -10.48 -9.97
CA PHE A 236 10.78 -11.53 -9.68
C PHE A 236 10.41 -12.37 -10.91
N LEU A 237 10.17 -11.73 -12.06
CA LEU A 237 9.78 -12.44 -13.29
C LEU A 237 10.96 -13.18 -13.93
N VAL A 238 12.15 -12.59 -14.01
CA VAL A 238 13.34 -13.26 -14.55
C VAL A 238 13.66 -14.49 -13.72
N ASP A 239 13.64 -14.37 -12.40
CA ASP A 239 13.87 -15.51 -11.50
C ASP A 239 12.75 -16.55 -11.63
N GLY A 240 11.49 -16.11 -11.64
CA GLY A 240 10.32 -16.98 -11.77
C GLY A 240 10.21 -17.71 -13.12
N LEU A 241 10.78 -17.14 -14.20
CA LEU A 241 10.81 -17.77 -15.52
C LEU A 241 12.03 -18.67 -15.72
N SER A 242 13.16 -18.32 -15.08
CA SER A 242 14.42 -19.07 -15.19
C SER A 242 14.52 -20.24 -14.19
N SER A 243 13.80 -20.17 -13.07
CA SER A 243 14.00 -21.07 -11.92
C SER A 243 13.57 -22.51 -12.18
N LYS A 244 14.53 -23.42 -11.99
CA LYS A 244 14.35 -24.88 -11.81
C LYS A 244 13.95 -25.26 -10.36
N GLY A 245 13.31 -24.36 -9.59
CA GLY A 245 12.59 -24.73 -8.36
C GLY A 245 13.05 -24.10 -7.03
N ASN A 246 13.83 -23.02 -7.01
CA ASN A 246 14.32 -22.38 -5.77
C ASN A 246 13.67 -21.03 -5.43
N ALA A 247 12.56 -20.65 -6.07
CA ALA A 247 11.93 -19.37 -5.77
C ALA A 247 11.14 -19.45 -4.45
N GLU A 248 11.34 -18.46 -3.57
CA GLU A 248 10.84 -18.46 -2.19
C GLU A 248 9.34 -18.11 -2.09
N HIS A 249 8.80 -17.31 -3.03
CA HIS A 249 7.41 -16.84 -2.98
C HIS A 249 6.42 -17.78 -3.73
N PRO A 250 5.21 -18.05 -3.19
CA PRO A 250 4.20 -18.90 -3.87
C PRO A 250 3.84 -18.45 -5.29
N LEU A 251 3.79 -17.12 -5.52
CA LEU A 251 3.51 -16.56 -6.85
C LEU A 251 4.58 -16.90 -7.90
N SER A 252 5.80 -17.27 -7.53
CA SER A 252 6.84 -17.58 -8.51
C SER A 252 6.47 -18.80 -9.36
N LYS A 253 5.65 -19.72 -8.83
CA LYS A 253 5.07 -20.85 -9.59
C LYS A 253 3.99 -20.41 -10.60
N ARG A 254 3.56 -19.15 -10.50
CA ARG A 254 2.53 -18.51 -11.32
C ARG A 254 3.09 -17.28 -12.05
N SER A 255 4.41 -17.24 -12.29
CA SER A 255 5.09 -16.16 -13.02
C SER A 255 4.46 -15.86 -14.38
N ALA A 256 3.94 -16.89 -15.07
CA ALA A 256 3.19 -16.73 -16.31
C ALA A 256 1.86 -15.97 -16.13
N ASP A 257 1.10 -16.23 -15.05
CA ASP A 257 -0.14 -15.50 -14.74
C ASP A 257 0.17 -14.04 -14.41
N VAL A 258 1.24 -13.81 -13.65
CA VAL A 258 1.69 -12.47 -13.23
C VAL A 258 2.14 -11.67 -14.44
N LEU A 259 2.97 -12.25 -15.31
CA LEU A 259 3.44 -11.61 -16.53
C LEU A 259 2.29 -11.28 -17.49
N GLU A 260 1.34 -12.20 -17.69
CA GLU A 260 0.12 -11.91 -18.45
C GLU A 260 -0.66 -10.74 -17.86
N ALA A 261 -0.88 -10.74 -16.53
CA ALA A 261 -1.62 -9.69 -15.86
C ALA A 261 -0.93 -8.33 -16.01
N LEU A 262 0.39 -8.27 -15.78
CA LEU A 262 1.18 -7.05 -15.93
C LEU A 262 1.15 -6.54 -17.38
N ALA A 263 1.25 -7.42 -18.37
CA ALA A 263 1.19 -7.05 -19.78
C ALA A 263 -0.13 -6.38 -20.18
N VAL A 264 -1.23 -6.75 -19.51
CA VAL A 264 -2.55 -6.13 -19.69
C VAL A 264 -2.68 -4.82 -18.92
N VAL A 265 -2.06 -4.73 -17.73
CA VAL A 265 -2.10 -3.53 -16.89
C VAL A 265 -1.26 -2.40 -17.48
N ASP A 266 0.00 -2.71 -17.79
CA ASP A 266 1.00 -1.84 -18.39
C ASP A 266 2.08 -2.68 -19.10
N SER A 267 2.05 -2.69 -20.43
CA SER A 267 3.03 -3.43 -21.25
C SER A 267 4.46 -2.90 -21.10
N THR A 268 4.62 -1.64 -20.68
CA THR A 268 5.91 -0.96 -20.56
C THR A 268 6.67 -1.36 -19.31
N ALA A 269 5.95 -1.75 -18.25
CA ALA A 269 6.53 -2.33 -17.04
C ALA A 269 7.38 -3.57 -17.33
N LEU A 270 7.11 -4.27 -18.45
CA LEU A 270 7.78 -5.51 -18.85
C LEU A 270 8.90 -5.31 -19.89
N VAL A 271 9.30 -4.08 -20.20
CA VAL A 271 10.29 -3.78 -21.26
C VAL A 271 11.60 -4.54 -21.08
N THR A 272 12.02 -4.77 -19.84
CA THR A 272 13.26 -5.49 -19.50
C THR A 272 13.08 -7.00 -19.42
N VAL A 273 11.85 -7.49 -19.34
CA VAL A 273 11.51 -8.92 -19.27
C VAL A 273 11.34 -9.51 -20.68
N TRP A 274 10.84 -8.72 -21.63
CA TRP A 274 10.65 -9.19 -23.00
C TRP A 274 11.90 -9.76 -23.68
N PRO A 275 13.11 -9.15 -23.55
CA PRO A 275 14.33 -9.73 -24.09
C PRO A 275 14.57 -11.18 -23.65
N THR A 276 14.36 -11.51 -22.37
CA THR A 276 14.51 -12.87 -21.84
C THR A 276 13.51 -13.84 -22.47
N VAL A 277 12.24 -13.44 -22.61
CA VAL A 277 11.21 -14.27 -23.28
C VAL A 277 11.55 -14.49 -24.76
N MET A 278 12.06 -13.46 -25.43
CA MET A 278 12.44 -13.54 -26.84
C MET A 278 13.71 -14.36 -27.08
N GLU A 279 14.65 -14.36 -26.14
CA GLU A 279 15.81 -15.24 -26.16
C GLU A 279 15.36 -16.72 -26.08
N GLU A 280 14.46 -17.04 -25.16
CA GLU A 280 13.90 -18.39 -25.04
C GLU A 280 13.09 -18.81 -26.28
N LEU A 281 12.41 -17.88 -26.93
CA LEU A 281 11.71 -18.11 -28.20
C LEU A 281 12.66 -18.54 -29.34
N GLN A 282 13.93 -18.14 -29.26
CA GLN A 282 14.99 -18.48 -30.22
C GLN A 282 15.88 -19.64 -29.75
N ASN A 283 15.61 -20.21 -28.58
CA ASN A 283 16.40 -21.30 -28.00
C ASN A 283 16.47 -22.50 -28.96
N ASP A 284 17.63 -23.16 -29.04
CA ASP A 284 17.82 -24.36 -29.87
C ASP A 284 17.01 -25.55 -29.35
N ASP A 285 16.87 -25.64 -28.03
CA ASP A 285 16.13 -26.68 -27.32
C ASP A 285 14.62 -26.48 -27.45
N ALA A 286 13.90 -27.58 -27.65
CA ALA A 286 12.46 -27.55 -27.90
C ALA A 286 11.65 -27.09 -26.68
N GLU A 287 12.04 -27.52 -25.48
CA GLU A 287 11.25 -27.28 -24.27
C GLU A 287 11.20 -25.80 -23.86
N PRO A 288 12.33 -25.07 -23.74
CA PRO A 288 12.28 -23.64 -23.39
C PRO A 288 11.58 -22.82 -24.48
N ARG A 289 11.82 -23.15 -25.75
CA ARG A 289 11.13 -22.53 -26.89
C ARG A 289 9.62 -22.74 -26.85
N ALA A 290 9.14 -23.95 -26.55
CA ALA A 290 7.72 -24.23 -26.38
C ALA A 290 7.11 -23.43 -25.22
N LYS A 291 7.82 -23.30 -24.10
CA LYS A 291 7.38 -22.49 -22.95
C LYS A 291 7.24 -21.02 -23.34
N ALA A 292 8.22 -20.47 -24.06
CA ALA A 292 8.18 -19.09 -24.55
C ALA A 292 7.03 -18.86 -25.55
N VAL A 293 6.78 -19.80 -26.47
CA VAL A 293 5.64 -19.73 -27.41
C VAL A 293 4.32 -19.68 -26.66
N ARG A 294 4.08 -20.60 -25.72
CA ARG A 294 2.85 -20.63 -24.92
C ARG A 294 2.67 -19.37 -24.09
N LEU A 295 3.74 -18.91 -23.44
CA LEU A 295 3.70 -17.72 -22.59
C LEU A 295 3.38 -16.46 -23.41
N PHE A 296 4.12 -16.21 -24.49
CA PHE A 296 3.91 -15.01 -25.28
C PHE A 296 2.60 -15.07 -26.07
N GLY A 297 2.22 -16.23 -26.61
CA GLY A 297 0.92 -16.43 -27.25
C GLY A 297 -0.25 -16.16 -26.28
N ARG A 298 -0.13 -16.62 -25.04
CA ARG A 298 -1.09 -16.33 -23.97
C ARG A 298 -1.21 -14.81 -23.71
N VAL A 299 -0.09 -14.09 -23.59
CA VAL A 299 -0.07 -12.63 -23.44
C VAL A 299 -0.73 -11.91 -24.61
N LEU A 300 -0.47 -12.34 -25.85
CA LEU A 300 -1.07 -11.74 -27.04
C LEU A 300 -2.58 -12.00 -27.12
N ALA A 301 -3.02 -13.17 -26.66
CA ALA A 301 -4.43 -13.56 -26.64
C ALA A 301 -5.23 -12.95 -25.48
N ALA A 302 -4.56 -12.42 -24.45
CA ALA A 302 -5.20 -11.87 -23.26
C ALA A 302 -6.07 -10.63 -23.61
N PRO A 303 -7.35 -10.60 -23.17
CA PRO A 303 -8.22 -9.45 -23.41
C PRO A 303 -7.63 -8.15 -22.82
N GLY A 304 -7.51 -7.12 -23.65
CA GLY A 304 -6.95 -5.83 -23.27
C GLY A 304 -5.43 -5.72 -23.40
N SER A 305 -4.72 -6.79 -23.78
CA SER A 305 -3.28 -6.76 -24.04
C SER A 305 -2.94 -5.81 -25.20
N THR A 306 -2.00 -4.90 -24.97
CA THR A 306 -1.50 -3.97 -25.99
C THR A 306 -0.12 -4.37 -26.52
N VAL A 307 0.47 -5.46 -26.03
CA VAL A 307 1.84 -5.90 -26.36
C VAL A 307 2.08 -6.02 -27.87
N ALA A 308 1.10 -6.54 -28.62
CA ALA A 308 1.17 -6.65 -30.08
C ALA A 308 1.36 -5.30 -30.78
N LYS A 309 0.71 -4.26 -30.25
CA LYS A 309 0.73 -2.89 -30.76
C LYS A 309 2.01 -2.17 -30.32
N ASP A 310 2.35 -2.28 -29.05
CA ASP A 310 3.45 -1.54 -28.43
C ASP A 310 4.82 -2.13 -28.82
N TYR A 311 4.87 -3.45 -29.03
CA TYR A 311 6.08 -4.19 -29.36
C TYR A 311 5.92 -5.03 -30.65
N ALA A 312 5.54 -4.38 -31.75
CA ALA A 312 5.33 -5.03 -33.04
C ALA A 312 6.54 -5.86 -33.55
N HIS A 313 7.76 -5.49 -33.14
CA HIS A 313 8.97 -6.25 -33.46
C HIS A 313 9.01 -7.61 -32.74
N TYR A 314 8.54 -7.71 -31.49
CA TYR A 314 8.41 -9.00 -30.79
C TYR A 314 7.28 -9.85 -31.37
N LEU A 315 6.16 -9.24 -31.76
CA LEU A 315 5.12 -9.94 -32.51
C LEU A 315 5.67 -10.57 -33.80
N THR A 316 6.49 -9.82 -34.55
CA THR A 316 7.12 -10.34 -35.78
C THR A 316 8.04 -11.53 -35.48
N GLN A 317 8.79 -11.50 -34.38
CA GLN A 317 9.63 -12.64 -33.97
C GLN A 317 8.79 -13.86 -33.60
N PHE A 318 7.71 -13.66 -32.84
CA PHE A 318 6.74 -14.68 -32.47
C PHE A 318 6.13 -15.36 -33.71
N LEU A 319 5.61 -14.58 -34.66
CA LEU A 319 4.96 -15.12 -35.86
C LEU A 319 5.90 -15.96 -36.74
N ARG A 320 7.23 -15.79 -36.65
CA ARG A 320 8.18 -16.68 -37.36
C ARG A 320 8.12 -18.13 -36.87
N ARG A 321 7.57 -18.39 -35.69
CA ARG A 321 7.39 -19.76 -35.15
C ARG A 321 6.31 -20.56 -35.86
N PHE A 322 5.44 -19.95 -36.68
CA PHE A 322 4.61 -20.71 -37.63
C PHE A 322 5.46 -21.53 -38.62
N GLY A 323 6.73 -21.14 -38.84
CA GLY A 323 7.71 -21.88 -39.63
C GLY A 323 8.72 -22.69 -38.81
N ASP A 324 8.45 -22.99 -37.53
CA ASP A 324 9.40 -23.74 -36.68
C ASP A 324 9.71 -25.14 -37.25
N LYS A 325 10.94 -25.62 -37.02
CA LYS A 325 11.41 -26.94 -37.48
C LYS A 325 10.58 -28.08 -36.87
N LEU A 326 10.10 -27.90 -35.64
CA LEU A 326 9.35 -28.90 -34.89
C LEU A 326 7.83 -28.73 -35.09
N PRO A 327 7.11 -29.75 -35.58
CA PRO A 327 5.64 -29.70 -35.74
C PRO A 327 4.89 -29.34 -34.45
N GLU A 328 5.33 -29.84 -33.32
CA GLU A 328 4.75 -29.59 -32.00
C GLU A 328 4.77 -28.10 -31.63
N ILE A 329 5.81 -27.36 -32.01
CA ILE A 329 5.86 -25.91 -31.78
C ILE A 329 4.87 -25.17 -32.69
N ARG A 330 4.73 -25.61 -33.94
CA ARG A 330 3.78 -25.00 -34.90
C ARG A 330 2.32 -25.20 -34.50
N ILE A 331 2.01 -26.28 -33.78
CA ILE A 331 0.65 -26.57 -33.28
C ILE A 331 0.27 -25.66 -32.10
N GLU A 332 1.25 -25.18 -31.34
CA GLU A 332 1.04 -24.28 -30.19
C GLU A 332 0.84 -22.81 -30.60
N MET A 333 1.12 -22.46 -31.86
CA MET A 333 0.96 -21.13 -32.46
C MET A 333 -0.47 -20.88 -32.93
#